data_AF-A0A6H5HI90-F1
#
_entry.id   AF-A0A6H5HI90-F1
#
_cell.length_a   1.000
_cell.length_b   1.000
_cell.length_c   1.000
_cell.angle_alpha   90.00
_cell.angle_beta   90.00
_cell.angle_gamma   90.00
#
_symmetry.space_group_name_H-M   'P 1'
#
loop_
_entity.id
_entity.type
_entity.pdbx_description
1 polymer ?
#
loop_
_entity_poly.entity_id
_entity_poly.type
_entity_poly.pdbx_seq_one_letter_code
_entity_poly.pdbx_strand_id
1 'polypeptide(L)' 'MSEAHFDEYEHYNYEIEKHIFSGASGKNRTKREASEHTNHTDPSGHTRKIVTKLHNTEINRKEKILQR' A
#
# COMPACT_ATOMS: atom_id res chain seq x y z
N MET A 1 1.65 -31.55 1.95
CA MET A 1 3.12 -31.40 1.80
C MET A 1 3.72 -31.82 3.13
N SER A 2 4.56 -32.86 3.16
CA SER A 2 5.18 -33.38 4.39
C SER A 2 6.41 -32.54 4.76
N GLU A 3 6.68 -32.45 6.07
CA GLU A 3 7.72 -31.60 6.67
C GLU A 3 9.14 -31.90 6.16
N ALA A 4 9.37 -33.13 5.67
CA ALA A 4 10.62 -33.58 5.06
C ALA A 4 10.98 -32.89 3.72
N HIS A 5 10.09 -32.06 3.17
CA HIS A 5 10.34 -31.31 1.93
C HIS A 5 10.62 -29.83 2.15
N PHE A 6 10.55 -29.36 3.40
CA PHE A 6 10.85 -27.98 3.73
C PHE A 6 12.34 -27.83 4.00
N ASP A 7 12.96 -26.83 3.38
CA ASP A 7 14.32 -26.43 3.75
C ASP A 7 14.31 -25.66 5.08
N GLU A 8 15.50 -25.49 5.67
CA GLU A 8 15.67 -24.81 6.97
C GLU A 8 15.12 -23.37 6.99
N TYR A 9 14.90 -22.76 5.82
CA TYR A 9 14.46 -21.37 5.67
C TYR A 9 12.99 -21.23 5.31
N GLU A 10 12.34 -22.31 4.89
CA GLU A 10 10.96 -22.30 4.43
C GLU A 10 10.01 -21.83 5.55
N HIS A 11 10.27 -22.22 6.80
CA HIS A 11 9.52 -21.74 7.97
C HIS A 11 9.63 -20.22 8.17
N TYR A 12 10.82 -19.65 7.92
CA TYR A 12 11.05 -18.21 8.02
C TYR A 12 10.28 -17.44 6.94
N ASN A 13 10.24 -17.97 5.73
CA ASN A 13 9.50 -17.38 4.62
C ASN A 13 7.99 -17.33 4.89
N TYR A 14 7.40 -18.42 5.39
CA TYR A 14 5.98 -18.46 5.75
C TYR A 14 5.63 -17.54 6.94
N GLU A 15 6.51 -17.46 7.94
CA GLU A 15 6.32 -16.54 9.06
C GLU A 15 6.35 -15.09 8.60
N ILE A 16 7.24 -14.73 7.68
CA ILE A 16 7.28 -13.38 7.10
C ILE A 16 6.03 -13.09 6.27
N GLU A 17 5.62 -13.98 5.37
CA GLU A 17 4.43 -13.80 4.54
C GLU A 17 3.17 -13.58 5.39
N LYS A 18 3.03 -14.32 6.49
CA LYS A 18 1.90 -14.19 7.42
C LYS A 18 1.71 -12.76 7.95
N HIS A 19 2.79 -12.01 8.12
CA HIS A 19 2.75 -10.64 8.63
C HIS A 19 2.66 -9.58 7.53
N ILE A 20 3.05 -9.92 6.29
CA ILE A 20 2.96 -9.02 5.13
C ILE A 20 1.52 -8.94 4.61
N PHE A 21 0.77 -10.04 4.65
CA PHE A 21 -0.60 -10.11 4.13
C PHE A 21 -1.65 -10.05 5.24
N SER A 22 -1.77 -8.91 5.92
CA SER A 22 -2.95 -8.69 6.79
C SER A 22 -4.20 -8.59 5.90
N GLY A 23 -4.98 -9.67 5.84
CA GLY A 23 -5.98 -10.01 4.82
C GLY A 23 -7.23 -9.12 4.66
N ALA A 24 -7.13 -7.80 4.77
CA ALA A 24 -8.26 -6.89 4.54
C ALA A 24 -7.91 -5.57 3.84
N SER A 25 -6.63 -5.27 3.59
CA SER A 25 -6.21 -4.02 2.95
C SER A 25 -5.70 -4.33 1.55
N GLY A 26 -6.49 -4.03 0.52
CA GLY A 26 -6.19 -4.31 -0.90
C GLY A 26 -4.94 -3.62 -1.47
N LYS A 27 -4.08 -3.08 -0.59
CA LYS A 27 -2.79 -2.46 -0.93
C LYS A 27 -1.63 -2.97 -0.06
N ASN A 28 -1.80 -4.05 0.71
CA ASN A 28 -0.77 -4.60 1.62
C ASN A 28 -0.13 -3.54 2.53
N ARG A 29 -0.92 -2.57 2.98
CA ARG A 29 -0.44 -1.52 3.88
C ARG A 29 -0.54 -1.99 5.31
N THR A 30 0.50 -1.73 6.08
CA THR A 30 0.44 -1.88 7.54
C THR A 30 -0.63 -0.93 8.12
N LYS A 31 -1.13 -1.24 9.32
CA LYS A 31 -2.11 -0.36 10.01
C LYS A 31 -1.59 1.08 10.16
N ARG A 32 -0.27 1.25 10.32
CA ARG A 32 0.40 2.55 10.42
C ARG A 32 0.39 3.29 9.09
N GLU A 33 0.76 2.64 8.00
CA GLU A 33 0.74 3.26 6.67
C GLU A 33 -0.69 3.62 6.23
N ALA A 34 -1.68 2.80 6.58
CA ALA A 34 -3.07 3.09 6.32
C ALA A 34 -3.54 4.34 7.08
N SER A 35 -3.13 4.50 8.35
CA SER A 35 -3.48 5.68 9.13
C SER A 35 -2.76 6.92 8.60
N GLU A 36 -1.46 6.87 8.31
CA GLU A 36 -0.70 7.99 7.73
C GLU A 36 -1.23 8.42 6.36
N HIS A 37 -1.73 7.47 5.56
CA HIS A 37 -2.26 7.71 4.22
C HIS A 37 -3.77 8.08 4.22
N THR A 38 -4.37 8.43 5.36
CA THR A 38 -5.73 8.99 5.43
C THR A 38 -5.73 10.52 5.55
N ASN A 39 -6.90 11.16 5.45
CA ASN A 39 -7.03 12.61 5.61
C ASN A 39 -6.90 12.99 7.09
N HIS A 40 -5.74 13.54 7.48
CA HIS A 40 -5.50 14.12 8.80
C HIS A 40 -5.80 15.62 8.81
N THR A 41 -6.35 16.10 9.92
CA THR A 41 -6.60 17.52 10.17
C THR A 41 -5.29 18.16 10.63
N ASP A 42 -4.50 18.65 9.68
CA ASP A 42 -3.29 19.44 9.93
C ASP A 42 -3.52 20.87 9.42
N PRO A 43 -3.33 21.91 10.26
CA PRO A 43 -3.50 23.30 9.87
C PRO A 43 -2.61 23.74 8.69
N SER A 44 -1.47 23.07 8.47
CA SER A 44 -0.57 23.30 7.33
C SER A 44 -0.63 22.19 6.25
N GLY A 45 -1.10 21.00 6.61
CA GLY A 45 -1.09 19.80 5.76
C GLY A 45 -2.23 19.73 4.74
N HIS A 46 -3.26 20.57 4.89
CA HIS A 46 -4.39 20.63 3.97
C HIS A 46 -3.96 21.05 2.55
N THR A 47 -3.05 22.03 2.44
CA THR A 47 -2.58 22.57 1.15
C THR A 47 -1.73 21.56 0.39
N ARG A 48 -0.73 20.94 1.05
CA ARG A 48 0.14 19.91 0.45
C ARG A 48 -0.67 18.77 -0.17
N LYS A 49 -1.66 18.25 0.57
CA LYS A 49 -2.50 17.15 0.10
C LYS A 49 -3.42 17.58 -1.06
N ILE A 50 -3.97 18.79 -1.03
CA ILE A 50 -4.76 19.32 -2.16
C ILE A 50 -3.91 19.40 -3.41
N VAL A 51 -2.69 19.95 -3.32
CA VAL A 51 -1.76 20.04 -4.45
C VAL A 51 -1.45 18.66 -5.03
N THR A 52 -1.15 17.67 -4.17
CA THR A 52 -0.91 16.29 -4.62
C THR A 52 -2.14 15.67 -5.30
N LYS A 53 -3.35 15.91 -4.78
CA LYS A 53 -4.60 15.40 -5.41
C LYS A 53 -4.85 16.04 -6.78
N LEU A 54 -4.64 17.36 -6.90
CA LEU A 54 -4.78 18.07 -8.17
C LEU A 54 -3.78 17.53 -9.20
N HIS A 55 -2.51 17.39 -8.82
CA HIS A 55 -1.47 16.84 -9.68
C HIS A 55 -1.78 15.42 -10.16
N ASN A 56 -2.18 14.52 -9.25
CA ASN A 56 -2.53 13.14 -9.59
C ASN A 56 -3.76 13.07 -10.49
N THR A 57 -4.74 13.96 -10.30
CA THR A 57 -5.94 14.02 -11.13
C THR A 57 -5.58 14.37 -12.58
N GLU A 58 -4.68 15.35 -12.77
CA GLU A 58 -4.18 15.73 -14.09
C GLU A 58 -3.36 14.62 -14.75
N ILE A 59 -2.49 13.93 -14.02
CA ILE A 59 -1.74 12.77 -14.54
C ILE A 59 -2.69 11.67 -15.00
N ASN A 60 -3.62 11.25 -14.13
CA ASN A 60 -4.57 10.19 -14.46
C ASN A 60 -5.46 10.56 -15.65
N ARG A 61 -5.81 11.85 -15.78
CA ARG A 61 -6.56 12.35 -16.94
C ARG A 61 -5.73 12.23 -18.23
N LYS A 62 -4.46 12.62 -18.20
CA LYS A 62 -3.54 12.49 -19.35
C LYS A 62 -3.32 11.03 -19.74
N GLU A 63 -3.08 10.15 -18.78
CA GLU A 63 -2.92 8.72 -19.02
C GLU A 63 -4.16 8.10 -19.68
N LYS A 64 -5.37 8.46 -19.23
CA LYS A 64 -6.62 8.02 -19.86
C LYS A 64 -6.79 8.50 -21.30
N ILE A 65 -6.27 9.68 -21.62
CA ILE A 65 -6.31 10.21 -22.99
C ILE A 65 -5.29 9.48 -23.87
N LEU A 66 -4.09 9.18 -23.34
CA LEU A 66 -3.03 8.49 -24.06
C LEU A 66 -3.31 6.99 -24.30
N GLN A 67 -4.09 6.36 -23.41
CA GLN A 67 -4.50 4.96 -23.52
C GLN A 67 -5.73 4.73 -24.42
N ARG A 68 -6.28 5.78 -25.03
CA ARG A 68 -7.34 5.70 -26.06
C ARG A 68 -6.75 5.76 -27.45
#